data_AF-A0A3D0RTY5-F1
#
_entry.id   AF-A0A3D0RTY5-F1
#
_cell.length_a   1.000
_cell.length_b   1.000
_cell.length_c   1.000
_cell.angle_alpha   90.00
_cell.angle_beta   90.00
_cell.angle_gamma   90.00
#
_symmetry.space_group_name_H-M   'P 1'
#
loop_
_entity.id
_entity.type
_entity.pdbx_description
1 polymer ?
#
loop_
_entity_poly.entity_id
_entity_poly.type
_entity_poly.pdbx_seq_one_letter_code
_entity_poly.pdbx_strand_id
1 'polypeptide(L)'
;MMKNPTRFYTALVGIFLLLQGTSTLLFRLIPSLNEAFPQLLAVTQMVPIHSSLHIITGLIALWILFKSGEVGTLWFTIGFTIFYTGLALYGFITHSPTMFHLQPFDHPFHLLIGVLGLIALGIHFYNKRKIS
;
A
#
# COMPACT_ATOMS: atom_id res chain seq x y z
N MET A 1 23.45 4.12 5.22
CA MET A 1 22.56 2.94 5.42
C MET A 1 21.32 3.41 6.17
N MET A 2 20.10 3.11 5.71
CA MET A 2 18.88 3.56 6.40
C MET A 2 18.81 2.97 7.81
N LYS A 3 18.66 3.83 8.83
CA LYS A 3 18.65 3.40 10.24
C LYS A 3 17.42 2.56 10.60
N ASN A 4 16.28 2.80 9.95
CA ASN A 4 15.02 2.11 10.27
C ASN A 4 14.17 1.87 9.00
N PRO A 5 14.52 0.86 8.19
CA PRO A 5 13.88 0.62 6.88
C PRO A 5 12.40 0.23 6.98
N THR A 6 12.00 -0.53 7.99
CA THR A 6 10.59 -0.92 8.22
C THR A 6 9.75 0.29 8.58
N ARG A 7 10.26 1.18 9.43
CA ARG A 7 9.58 2.45 9.78
C ARG A 7 9.41 3.35 8.57
N PHE A 8 10.44 3.47 7.73
CA PHE A 8 10.35 4.22 6.46
C PHE A 8 9.30 3.62 5.53
N TYR A 9 9.31 2.30 5.34
CA TYR A 9 8.32 1.60 4.53
C TYR A 9 6.89 1.79 5.06
N THR A 10 6.66 1.64 6.37
CA THR A 10 5.35 1.89 7.00
C THR A 10 4.88 3.33 6.74
N ALA A 11 5.76 4.32 6.84
CA ALA A 11 5.43 5.71 6.54
C ALA A 11 5.06 5.92 5.06
N LEU A 12 5.86 5.36 4.15
CA LEU A 12 5.62 5.43 2.71
C LEU A 12 4.26 4.83 2.35
N VAL A 13 3.97 3.61 2.83
CA VAL A 13 2.68 2.95 2.62
C VAL A 13 1.55 3.76 3.22
N GLY A 14 1.69 4.22 4.47
CA GLY A 14 0.64 4.95 5.16
C GLY A 14 0.23 6.23 4.44
N ILE A 15 1.22 7.04 4.05
CA ILE A 15 0.99 8.30 3.33
C ILE A 15 0.42 8.01 1.94
N PHE A 16 1.04 7.10 1.18
CA PHE A 16 0.65 6.84 -0.19
C PHE A 16 -0.77 6.31 -0.30
N LEU A 17 -1.13 5.28 0.49
CA LEU A 17 -2.47 4.71 0.45
C LEU A 17 -3.52 5.71 0.90
N LEU A 18 -3.25 6.51 1.93
CA LEU A 18 -4.18 7.53 2.37
C LEU A 18 -4.43 8.56 1.27
N LEU A 19 -3.38 9.07 0.63
CA LEU A 19 -3.50 10.00 -0.48
C LEU A 19 -4.24 9.39 -1.68
N GLN A 20 -3.88 8.18 -2.10
CA GLN A 20 -4.53 7.49 -3.23
C GLN A 20 -6.00 7.20 -2.94
N GLY A 21 -6.31 6.65 -1.77
CA GLY A 21 -7.68 6.31 -1.37
C GLY A 21 -8.55 7.56 -1.24
N THR A 22 -8.06 8.61 -0.58
CA THR A 22 -8.81 9.87 -0.41
C THR A 22 -9.01 10.57 -1.75
N SER A 23 -7.97 10.71 -2.58
CA SER A 23 -8.08 11.39 -3.88
C SER A 23 -9.04 10.67 -4.82
N THR A 24 -8.90 9.36 -4.99
CA THR A 24 -9.80 8.58 -5.86
C THR A 24 -11.25 8.58 -5.36
N LEU A 25 -11.47 8.50 -4.05
CA LEU A 25 -12.82 8.60 -3.48
C LEU A 25 -13.42 9.99 -3.71
N LEU A 26 -12.67 11.07 -3.46
CA LEU A 26 -13.14 12.43 -3.69
C LEU A 26 -13.50 12.66 -5.17
N PHE A 27 -12.68 12.16 -6.10
CA PHE A 27 -12.95 12.30 -7.54
C PHE A 27 -14.19 11.50 -7.98
N ARG A 28 -14.51 10.40 -7.29
CA ARG A 28 -15.76 9.66 -7.51
C ARG A 28 -16.98 10.39 -6.96
N LEU A 29 -16.83 11.08 -5.83
CA LEU A 29 -17.93 11.75 -5.14
C LEU A 29 -18.21 13.17 -5.65
N ILE A 30 -17.21 13.83 -6.23
CA ILE A 30 -17.29 15.22 -6.70
C ILE A 30 -17.01 15.24 -8.21
N PRO A 31 -18.06 15.21 -9.07
CA PRO A 31 -17.90 15.10 -10.53
C PRO A 31 -16.99 16.16 -11.15
N SER A 32 -17.04 17.40 -10.65
CA SER A 32 -16.21 18.50 -11.15
C SER A 32 -14.70 18.27 -10.98
N LEU A 33 -14.28 17.49 -9.97
CA LEU A 33 -12.87 17.10 -9.83
C LEU A 33 -12.44 16.14 -10.93
N ASN A 34 -13.29 15.17 -11.27
CA ASN A 34 -13.02 14.22 -12.35
C ASN A 34 -13.10 14.88 -13.73
N GLU A 35 -13.96 15.88 -13.92
CA GLU A 35 -13.99 16.66 -15.17
C GLU A 35 -12.71 17.47 -15.35
N ALA A 36 -12.18 18.07 -14.27
CA ALA A 36 -10.94 18.84 -14.32
C ALA A 36 -9.68 17.96 -14.51
N PHE A 37 -9.68 16.74 -13.96
CA PHE A 37 -8.53 15.83 -13.95
C PHE A 37 -8.94 14.36 -14.21
N PRO A 38 -9.50 14.05 -15.39
CA PRO A 38 -10.11 12.74 -15.67
C PRO A 38 -9.12 11.58 -15.65
N GLN A 39 -7.83 11.86 -15.84
CA GLN A 39 -6.77 10.86 -15.92
C GLN A 39 -6.63 10.07 -14.61
N LEU A 40 -6.92 10.67 -13.45
CA LEU A 40 -6.76 9.99 -12.17
C LEU A 40 -7.67 8.75 -12.09
N LEU A 41 -8.97 8.90 -12.39
CA LEU A 41 -9.90 7.77 -12.38
C LEU A 41 -9.79 6.91 -13.64
N ALA A 42 -9.40 7.47 -14.79
CA ALA A 42 -9.20 6.70 -16.01
C ALA A 42 -8.07 5.67 -15.86
N VAL A 43 -6.98 6.03 -15.17
CA VAL A 43 -5.82 5.15 -14.93
C VAL A 43 -6.09 4.19 -13.78
N THR A 44 -6.54 4.72 -12.64
CA THR A 44 -6.68 3.89 -11.43
C THR A 44 -7.92 3.00 -11.47
N GLN A 45 -9.00 3.44 -12.14
CA GLN A 45 -10.31 2.81 -12.16
C GLN A 45 -10.86 2.44 -10.78
N MET A 46 -10.34 3.09 -9.72
CA MET A 46 -10.56 2.67 -8.35
C MET A 46 -12.04 2.83 -7.95
N VAL A 47 -12.62 1.81 -7.34
CA VAL A 47 -14.01 1.80 -6.88
C VAL A 47 -14.10 2.23 -5.41
N PRO A 48 -15.25 2.75 -4.94
CA PRO A 48 -15.37 3.31 -3.58
C PRO A 48 -14.96 2.38 -2.44
N ILE A 49 -15.25 1.07 -2.57
CA ILE A 49 -14.85 0.07 -1.57
C ILE A 49 -13.33 -0.07 -1.50
N HIS A 50 -12.65 -0.08 -2.65
CA HIS A 50 -11.20 -0.18 -2.71
C HIS A 50 -10.54 1.11 -2.16
N SER A 51 -11.07 2.28 -2.52
CA SER A 51 -10.60 3.56 -1.97
C SER A 51 -10.72 3.59 -0.45
N SER A 52 -11.82 3.07 0.10
CA SER A 52 -12.01 2.94 1.55
C SER A 52 -10.98 2.03 2.20
N LEU A 53 -10.64 0.89 1.57
CA LEU A 53 -9.59 -0.01 2.07
C LEU A 53 -8.23 0.69 2.13
N HIS A 54 -7.89 1.49 1.11
CA HIS A 54 -6.65 2.28 1.11
C HIS A 54 -6.63 3.33 2.23
N ILE A 55 -7.74 4.05 2.43
CA ILE A 55 -7.85 5.02 3.52
C ILE A 55 -7.66 4.35 4.88
N ILE A 56 -8.42 3.29 5.15
CA ILE A 56 -8.37 2.57 6.43
C ILE A 56 -6.95 2.00 6.67
N THR A 57 -6.38 1.37 5.66
CA THR A 57 -5.03 0.78 5.77
C THR A 57 -3.97 1.86 5.94
N GLY A 58 -4.09 2.99 5.25
CA GLY A 58 -3.21 4.14 5.40
C GLY A 58 -3.25 4.71 6.82
N LEU A 59 -4.45 4.89 7.39
CA LEU A 59 -4.63 5.33 8.77
C LEU A 59 -4.06 4.35 9.79
N ILE A 60 -4.26 3.04 9.59
CA ILE A 60 -3.67 2.00 10.46
C ILE A 60 -2.14 2.05 10.39
N ALA A 61 -1.56 2.17 9.19
CA ALA A 61 -0.11 2.25 9.02
C ALA A 61 0.48 3.48 9.73
N LEU A 62 -0.17 4.66 9.59
CA LEU A 62 0.24 5.87 10.29
C LEU A 62 0.08 5.73 11.82
N TRP A 63 -1.01 5.11 12.29
CA TRP A 63 -1.18 4.83 13.71
C TRP A 63 -0.05 3.94 14.26
N ILE A 64 0.28 2.85 13.56
CA ILE A 64 1.40 1.95 13.91
C ILE A 64 2.72 2.71 13.93
N LEU A 65 2.95 3.57 12.92
CA LEU A 65 4.15 4.39 12.81
C LEU A 65 4.35 5.26 14.05
N PHE A 66 3.29 5.87 14.58
CA PHE A 66 3.36 6.78 15.72
C PHE A 66 3.24 6.10 17.10
N LYS A 67 2.60 4.92 17.18
CA LYS A 67 2.23 4.31 18.48
C LYS A 67 2.94 3.01 18.82
N SER A 68 3.46 2.26 17.84
CA SER A 68 3.88 0.87 18.07
C SER A 68 5.39 0.63 18.03
N GLY A 69 6.20 1.68 17.85
CA GLY A 69 7.67 1.57 17.83
C GLY A 69 8.21 0.68 16.70
N GLU A 70 9.44 0.19 16.85
CA GLU A 70 10.10 -0.62 15.81
C GLU A 70 9.39 -1.95 15.56
N VAL A 71 8.99 -2.65 16.64
CA VAL A 71 8.32 -3.96 16.58
C VAL A 71 7.02 -3.87 15.79
N GLY A 72 6.20 -2.84 16.02
CA GLY A 72 4.95 -2.65 15.27
C GLY A 72 5.21 -2.40 13.78
N THR A 73 6.17 -1.54 13.44
CA THR A 73 6.50 -1.28 12.02
C THR A 73 7.08 -2.51 11.32
N LEU A 74 7.81 -3.37 12.04
CA LEU A 74 8.30 -4.64 11.51
C LEU A 74 7.13 -5.59 11.19
N TRP A 75 6.23 -5.82 12.15
CA TRP A 75 5.08 -6.71 11.94
C TRP A 75 4.13 -6.20 10.86
N PHE A 76 3.90 -4.88 10.83
CA PHE A 76 3.17 -4.26 9.73
C PHE A 76 3.86 -4.53 8.39
N THR A 77 5.17 -4.28 8.29
CA THR A 77 5.93 -4.51 7.05
C THR A 77 5.80 -5.96 6.60
N ILE A 78 5.97 -6.93 7.50
CA ILE A 78 5.83 -8.36 7.19
C ILE A 78 4.43 -8.67 6.67
N GLY A 79 3.40 -8.37 7.47
CA GLY A 79 2.02 -8.72 7.15
C GLY A 79 1.54 -8.05 5.86
N PHE A 80 1.85 -6.76 5.71
CA PHE A 80 1.46 -5.98 4.54
C PHE A 80 2.21 -6.42 3.28
N THR A 81 3.50 -6.76 3.38
CA THR A 81 4.28 -7.32 2.25
C THR A 81 3.70 -8.64 1.77
N ILE A 82 3.40 -9.56 2.70
CA ILE A 82 2.79 -10.85 2.38
C ILE A 82 1.43 -10.62 1.71
N PHE A 83 0.59 -9.77 2.28
CA PHE A 83 -0.73 -9.47 1.76
C PHE A 83 -0.67 -8.88 0.35
N TYR A 84 0.12 -7.82 0.12
CA TYR A 84 0.20 -7.14 -1.19
C TYR A 84 0.84 -8.01 -2.26
N THR A 85 1.91 -8.74 -1.92
CA THR A 85 2.54 -9.66 -2.88
C THR A 85 1.59 -10.81 -3.23
N GLY A 86 0.92 -11.39 -2.23
CA GLY A 86 -0.08 -12.42 -2.44
C GLY A 86 -1.24 -11.95 -3.33
N LEU A 87 -1.71 -10.73 -3.11
CA LEU A 87 -2.78 -10.12 -3.89
C LEU A 87 -2.38 -9.88 -5.35
N ALA A 88 -1.15 -9.42 -5.58
CA ALA A 88 -0.59 -9.26 -6.92
C ALA A 88 -0.51 -10.60 -7.67
N LEU A 89 0.10 -11.61 -7.03
CA LEU A 89 0.24 -12.95 -7.61
C LEU A 89 -1.11 -13.59 -7.91
N TYR A 90 -2.06 -13.50 -6.97
CA TYR A 90 -3.41 -14.00 -7.17
C TYR A 90 -4.09 -13.33 -8.37
N GLY A 91 -3.98 -12.00 -8.48
CA GLY A 91 -4.53 -11.25 -9.60
C GLY A 91 -3.93 -11.64 -10.96
N PHE A 92 -2.60 -11.81 -11.02
CA PHE A 92 -1.93 -12.26 -12.24
C PHE A 92 -2.30 -13.68 -12.65
N ILE A 93 -2.56 -14.58 -11.68
CA ILE A 93 -2.90 -15.98 -11.97
C ILE A 93 -4.37 -16.12 -12.37
N THR A 94 -5.28 -15.47 -11.65
CA THR A 94 -6.72 -15.74 -11.79
C THR A 94 -7.40 -14.89 -12.85
N HIS A 95 -6.80 -13.77 -13.25
CA HIS A 95 -7.39 -12.77 -14.17
C HIS A 95 -8.82 -12.34 -13.79
N SER A 96 -9.24 -12.62 -12.56
CA SER A 96 -10.60 -12.43 -12.08
C SER A 96 -10.62 -11.25 -11.12
N PRO A 97 -11.67 -10.42 -11.15
CA PRO A 97 -11.87 -9.40 -10.13
C PRO A 97 -11.97 -10.11 -8.77
N THR A 98 -11.03 -9.82 -7.86
CA THR A 98 -11.03 -10.42 -6.52
C THR A 98 -12.22 -9.88 -5.70
N MET A 99 -12.45 -10.40 -4.49
CA MET A 99 -13.46 -9.85 -3.57
C MET A 99 -13.30 -8.33 -3.32
N PHE A 100 -12.11 -7.79 -3.57
CA PHE A 100 -11.77 -6.37 -3.42
C PHE A 100 -11.99 -5.55 -4.71
N HIS A 101 -12.59 -6.15 -5.75
CA HIS A 101 -12.86 -5.51 -7.04
C HIS A 101 -11.62 -4.91 -7.69
N LEU A 102 -10.50 -5.64 -7.60
CA LEU A 102 -9.24 -5.20 -8.17
C LEU A 102 -9.34 -4.99 -9.67
N GLN A 103 -8.77 -3.88 -10.11
CA GLN A 103 -8.62 -3.49 -11.49
C GLN A 103 -7.27 -3.98 -12.04
N PRO A 104 -7.10 -4.09 -13.36
CA PRO A 104 -5.83 -4.51 -13.96
C PRO A 104 -4.63 -3.67 -13.52
N PHE A 105 -4.82 -2.36 -13.29
CA PHE A 105 -3.80 -1.44 -12.77
C PHE A 105 -3.33 -1.81 -11.34
N ASP A 106 -4.19 -2.44 -10.55
CA ASP A 106 -3.89 -2.71 -9.15
C ASP A 106 -2.81 -3.79 -8.99
N HIS A 107 -2.73 -4.77 -9.90
CA HIS A 107 -1.77 -5.88 -9.78
C HIS A 107 -0.29 -5.45 -9.85
N PRO A 108 0.17 -4.67 -10.86
CA PRO A 108 1.55 -4.18 -10.89
C PRO A 108 1.84 -3.23 -9.72
N PHE A 109 0.84 -2.45 -9.28
CA PHE A 109 0.99 -1.60 -8.10
C PHE A 109 1.20 -2.42 -6.82
N HIS A 110 0.36 -3.43 -6.57
CA HIS A 110 0.51 -4.33 -5.43
C HIS A 110 1.86 -5.05 -5.42
N LEU A 111 2.34 -5.48 -6.60
CA LEU A 111 3.64 -6.12 -6.74
C LEU A 111 4.77 -5.15 -6.39
N LEU A 112 4.74 -3.93 -6.92
CA LEU A 112 5.76 -2.90 -6.64
C LEU A 112 5.87 -2.65 -5.14
N ILE A 113 4.74 -2.41 -4.48
CA ILE A 113 4.71 -2.15 -3.03
C ILE A 113 5.18 -3.38 -2.24
N GLY A 114 4.76 -4.59 -2.65
CA GLY A 114 5.24 -5.84 -2.06
C GLY A 114 6.76 -6.02 -2.17
N VAL A 115 7.34 -5.75 -3.33
CA VAL A 115 8.80 -5.81 -3.55
C VAL A 115 9.54 -4.79 -2.69
N LEU A 116 9.04 -3.56 -2.59
CA LEU A 116 9.61 -2.55 -1.68
C LEU A 116 9.58 -3.01 -0.22
N GLY A 117 8.53 -3.72 0.18
CA GLY A 117 8.42 -4.35 1.50
C GLY A 117 9.46 -5.45 1.73
N LEU A 118 9.66 -6.33 0.75
CA LEU A 118 10.72 -7.35 0.80
C LEU A 118 12.12 -6.73 0.92
N ILE A 119 12.39 -5.65 0.18
CA ILE A 119 13.64 -4.90 0.26
C ILE A 119 13.82 -4.31 1.67
N ALA A 120 12.78 -3.68 2.23
CA ALA A 120 12.83 -3.11 3.58
C ALA A 120 13.13 -4.17 4.64
N LEU A 121 12.51 -5.36 4.54
CA LEU A 121 12.79 -6.50 5.42
C LEU A 121 14.21 -7.03 5.23
N GLY A 122 14.67 -7.17 3.99
CA GLY A 122 16.04 -7.59 3.68
C GLY A 122 17.08 -6.68 4.32
N ILE A 123 16.91 -5.35 4.19
CA ILE A 123 17.78 -4.36 4.83
C ILE A 123 17.67 -4.46 6.36
N HIS A 124 16.47 -4.62 6.93
CA HIS A 124 16.26 -4.75 8.37
C HIS A 124 17.07 -5.93 8.96
N PHE A 125 16.90 -7.12 8.40
CA PHE A 125 17.56 -8.32 8.90
C PHE A 125 19.06 -8.32 8.64
N TYR A 126 19.51 -7.78 7.50
CA TYR A 126 20.94 -7.60 7.23
C TYR A 126 21.62 -6.69 8.28
N ASN A 127 20.97 -5.58 8.63
CA ASN A 127 21.49 -4.64 9.63
C ASN A 127 21.54 -5.26 11.02
N LYS A 128 20.49 -5.99 11.43
CA LYS A 128 20.44 -6.72 12.71
C LYS A 128 21.60 -7.70 12.84
N ARG A 129 21.88 -8.46 11.78
CA ARG A 129 22.93 -9.48 11.75
C ARG A 129 24.35 -8.92 11.85
N LYS A 130 24.58 -7.66 11.43
CA LYS A 130 25.89 -6.98 11.55
C LYS A 130 26.19 -6.46 12.95
N ILE A 131 25.17 -6.28 13.77
CA ILE A 131 25.27 -5.68 15.11
C ILE A 131 25.29 -6.77 16.20
N SER A 132 24.93 -8.02 15.83
CA SER A 132 25.03 -9.22 16.68
C SER A 132 26.39 -9.88 16.52
#